data_AF-A0A7R8WT15-F1
#
_entry.id   AF-A0A7R8WT15-F1
#
_cell.length_a   1.000
_cell.length_b   1.000
_cell.length_c   1.000
_cell.angle_alpha   90.00
_cell.angle_beta   90.00
_cell.angle_gamma   90.00
#
_symmetry.space_group_name_H-M   'P 1'
#
loop_
_entity.id
_entity.type
_entity.pdbx_description
1 polymer ?
#
loop_
_entity_poly.entity_id
_entity_poly.type
_entity_poly.pdbx_seq_one_letter_code
_entity_poly.pdbx_strand_id
1 'polypeptide(L)'
;MNIKRVGFVGWRGMVGSVLMQRMQEEGDFGHIPEPVFFTTSQVGQPGPEVGVDIPPLMDASDVDALASMDVIVTCQGGDYTKAVFPKLRQAGWKGYWIDAASSLRMEDDSIIVLDPVNRDVIDQALDQGKLDFIGGNCTVSLMLMALGGLFKDDLVEWVSAMTYQAASGAGARNMRELITQMGQIKESVASQLNDPASAILDIDQGVINTMRSAEFTTENFGVPLAGSLIPWIDTKLDSGQSREEWKGGVESNKILGRSSHPVPVDGLCVRIGAMRSHSQALTIKLRKDVPLADIENILAAANDWVKVVPNERQITMEQLTPAKVTGTLSVPVGRLRKLNMGPEYLSAFTVGDQLLWGAAEPLRRMLNILLTRKRVDFGDSGIWVDDLTQYNFADATLVIFASPAHVTEQYLAVVQEQGCLVIDCCCEPSMLPMPLGSAGIENAVETLERTVRLPHPLAFSLGQLVNVLKDGAYLQRVAATAMMPVTSRGGAAMKSLAGETINLLSGKPPEKGVFGCQVAFNVIPEPDVPIANAEPVSV
;
A
#
# COMPACT_ATOMS: atom_id res chain seq x y z
N MET A 1 7.94 -5.29 16.58
CA MET A 1 6.93 -5.62 17.61
C MET A 1 6.11 -6.76 17.04
N ASN A 2 5.87 -7.84 17.79
CA ASN A 2 5.00 -8.91 17.30
C ASN A 2 3.55 -8.51 17.59
N ILE A 3 2.83 -8.00 16.58
CA ILE A 3 1.47 -7.47 16.74
C ILE A 3 0.52 -8.62 17.03
N LYS A 4 -0.21 -8.52 18.15
CA LYS A 4 -1.19 -9.53 18.56
C LYS A 4 -2.58 -8.94 18.67
N ARG A 5 -2.70 -7.78 19.32
CA ARG A 5 -3.99 -7.18 19.70
C ARG A 5 -4.30 -5.95 18.85
N VAL A 6 -5.37 -5.99 18.07
CA VAL A 6 -5.78 -4.87 17.21
C VAL A 6 -7.16 -4.38 17.63
N GLY A 7 -7.23 -3.12 18.07
CA GLY A 7 -8.45 -2.45 18.50
C GLY A 7 -9.18 -1.75 17.35
N PHE A 8 -10.48 -1.98 17.20
CA PHE A 8 -11.31 -1.31 16.19
C PHE A 8 -12.32 -0.37 16.85
N VAL A 9 -12.26 0.92 16.49
CA VAL A 9 -13.19 1.95 16.97
C VAL A 9 -13.99 2.53 15.80
N GLY A 10 -15.29 2.75 15.97
CA GLY A 10 -16.14 3.34 14.92
C GLY A 10 -16.44 2.42 13.75
N TRP A 11 -16.24 1.11 13.90
CA TRP A 11 -16.51 0.07 12.91
C TRP A 11 -17.99 -0.02 12.45
N ARG A 12 -18.93 0.54 13.22
CA ARG A 12 -20.36 0.59 12.90
C ARG A 12 -20.77 1.81 12.08
N GLY A 13 -19.91 2.82 11.98
CA GLY A 13 -20.15 4.01 11.16
C GLY A 13 -20.03 3.70 9.67
N MET A 14 -20.42 4.63 8.80
CA MET A 14 -20.40 4.41 7.34
C MET A 14 -19.02 4.00 6.80
N VAL A 15 -17.95 4.70 7.18
CA VAL A 15 -16.57 4.33 6.79
C VAL A 15 -16.16 3.02 7.45
N GLY A 16 -16.44 2.87 8.76
CA GLY A 16 -16.12 1.66 9.50
C GLY A 16 -16.76 0.40 8.92
N SER A 17 -18.02 0.47 8.47
CA SER A 17 -18.70 -0.68 7.88
C SER A 17 -18.10 -1.07 6.54
N VAL A 18 -17.66 -0.10 5.73
CA VAL A 18 -16.91 -0.39 4.49
C VAL A 18 -15.55 -1.00 4.82
N LEU A 19 -14.86 -0.52 5.85
CA LEU A 19 -13.61 -1.12 6.32
C LEU A 19 -13.81 -2.58 6.75
N MET A 20 -14.84 -2.87 7.56
CA MET A 20 -15.16 -4.23 8.01
C MET A 20 -15.47 -5.16 6.83
N GLN A 21 -16.26 -4.69 5.86
CA GLN A 21 -16.56 -5.45 4.65
C GLN A 21 -15.27 -5.79 3.88
N ARG A 22 -14.41 -4.80 3.63
CA ARG A 22 -13.14 -5.00 2.92
C ARG A 22 -12.20 -5.96 3.66
N MET A 23 -12.11 -5.83 4.98
CA MET A 23 -11.30 -6.74 5.80
C MET A 23 -11.80 -8.19 5.75
N GLN A 24 -13.12 -8.40 5.67
CA GLN A 24 -13.69 -9.74 5.49
C GLN A 24 -13.42 -10.29 4.08
N GLU A 25 -13.61 -9.47 3.03
CA GLU A 25 -13.36 -9.85 1.64
C GLU A 25 -11.91 -10.26 1.39
N GLU A 26 -10.96 -9.61 2.07
CA GLU A 26 -9.52 -9.86 1.92
C GLU A 26 -8.97 -10.87 2.95
N GLY A 27 -9.80 -11.35 3.88
CA GLY A 27 -9.39 -12.31 4.91
C GLY A 27 -8.47 -11.72 6.00
N ASP A 28 -8.43 -10.39 6.17
CA ASP A 28 -7.49 -9.71 7.04
C ASP A 28 -7.59 -10.15 8.51
N PHE A 29 -8.80 -10.47 9.00
CA PHE A 29 -9.00 -10.94 10.37
C PHE A 29 -8.28 -12.26 10.67
N GLY A 30 -7.99 -13.09 9.66
CA GLY A 30 -7.20 -14.31 9.83
C GLY A 30 -5.74 -14.05 10.18
N HIS A 31 -5.25 -12.83 9.94
CA HIS A 31 -3.88 -12.40 10.26
C HIS A 31 -3.78 -11.66 11.61
N ILE A 32 -4.91 -11.48 12.31
CA ILE A 32 -4.97 -10.78 13.59
C ILE A 32 -5.22 -11.81 14.69
N PRO A 33 -4.24 -12.09 15.58
CA PRO A 33 -4.42 -13.06 16.65
C PRO A 33 -5.58 -12.71 17.60
N GLU A 34 -5.72 -11.43 17.96
CA GLU A 34 -6.72 -10.94 18.91
C GLU A 34 -7.36 -9.62 18.41
N PRO A 35 -8.37 -9.68 17.53
CA PRO A 35 -9.15 -8.50 17.17
C PRO A 35 -10.10 -8.12 18.32
N VAL A 36 -10.07 -6.84 18.72
CA VAL A 36 -10.85 -6.30 19.82
C VAL A 36 -11.71 -5.15 19.33
N PHE A 37 -13.01 -5.18 19.63
CA PHE A 37 -13.96 -4.19 19.14
C PHE A 37 -14.42 -3.27 20.25
N PHE A 38 -14.28 -1.97 20.01
CA PHE A 38 -14.66 -0.91 20.93
C PHE A 38 -15.96 -0.25 20.50
N THR A 39 -16.71 0.29 21.45
CA THR A 39 -17.98 0.95 21.22
C THR A 39 -18.16 2.14 22.15
N THR A 40 -18.88 3.17 21.69
CA THR A 40 -19.27 4.32 22.50
C THR A 40 -20.67 4.18 23.08
N SER A 41 -21.42 3.11 22.75
CA SER A 41 -22.86 3.04 23.08
C SER A 41 -23.40 1.63 23.40
N GLN A 42 -22.60 0.57 23.31
CA GLN A 42 -23.07 -0.83 23.45
C GLN A 42 -22.09 -1.70 24.25
N VAL A 43 -21.44 -1.14 25.28
CA VAL A 43 -20.42 -1.85 26.07
C VAL A 43 -21.00 -3.15 26.65
N GLY A 44 -20.23 -4.24 26.56
CA GLY A 44 -20.60 -5.56 27.06
C GLY A 44 -21.53 -6.37 26.14
N GLN A 45 -22.01 -5.81 25.03
CA GLN A 45 -22.77 -6.56 24.02
C GLN A 45 -21.84 -7.47 23.19
N PRO A 46 -22.38 -8.47 22.45
CA PRO A 46 -21.59 -9.28 21.54
C PRO A 46 -20.89 -8.44 20.46
N GLY A 47 -19.65 -8.84 20.11
CA GLY A 47 -18.91 -8.26 18.99
C GLY A 47 -19.47 -8.65 17.62
N PRO A 48 -18.96 -8.08 16.53
CA PRO A 48 -19.38 -8.45 15.18
C PRO A 48 -18.92 -9.86 14.80
N GLU A 49 -19.71 -10.53 13.96
CA GLU A 49 -19.32 -11.80 13.34
C GLU A 49 -18.30 -11.53 12.22
N VAL A 50 -17.01 -11.79 12.50
CA VAL A 50 -15.90 -11.58 11.56
C VAL A 50 -15.10 -12.86 11.28
N GLY A 51 -15.67 -14.03 11.58
CA GLY A 51 -15.07 -15.33 11.30
C GLY A 51 -14.07 -15.82 12.35
N VAL A 52 -13.82 -15.05 13.41
CA VAL A 52 -13.04 -15.45 14.59
C VAL A 52 -13.82 -15.10 15.86
N ASP A 53 -13.51 -15.77 16.98
CA ASP A 53 -14.17 -15.51 18.26
C ASP A 53 -13.81 -14.13 18.80
N ILE A 54 -14.83 -13.29 19.01
CA ILE A 54 -14.67 -11.90 19.46
C ILE A 54 -15.12 -11.76 20.92
N PRO A 55 -14.29 -11.16 21.80
CA PRO A 55 -14.73 -10.84 23.16
C PRO A 55 -15.87 -9.79 23.17
N PRO A 56 -16.64 -9.66 24.26
CA PRO A 56 -17.65 -8.62 24.38
C PRO A 56 -17.09 -7.21 24.11
N LEU A 57 -17.93 -6.33 23.55
CA LEU A 57 -17.52 -4.99 23.16
C LEU A 57 -16.96 -4.19 24.33
N MET A 58 -15.76 -3.61 24.14
CA MET A 58 -15.08 -2.79 25.13
C MET A 58 -15.47 -1.30 25.01
N ASP A 59 -15.28 -0.53 26.08
CA ASP A 59 -15.57 0.90 26.08
C ASP A 59 -14.50 1.69 25.31
N ALA A 60 -14.92 2.38 24.25
CA ALA A 60 -14.03 3.20 23.43
C ALA A 60 -13.43 4.41 24.18
N SER A 61 -13.93 4.75 25.35
CA SER A 61 -13.40 5.83 26.21
C SER A 61 -12.48 5.33 27.33
N ASP A 62 -12.37 4.01 27.53
CA ASP A 62 -11.48 3.39 28.50
C ASP A 62 -10.04 3.37 27.97
N VAL A 63 -9.23 4.29 28.50
CA VAL A 63 -7.83 4.46 28.08
C VAL A 63 -6.96 3.26 28.46
N ASP A 64 -7.24 2.58 29.57
CA ASP A 64 -6.45 1.42 29.99
C ASP A 64 -6.72 0.23 29.07
N ALA A 65 -8.00 0.03 28.70
CA ALA A 65 -8.38 -0.96 27.70
C ALA A 65 -7.71 -0.69 26.35
N LEU A 66 -7.75 0.55 25.86
CA LEU A 66 -7.09 0.96 24.62
C LEU A 66 -5.57 0.79 24.69
N ALA A 67 -4.94 1.14 25.82
CA ALA A 67 -3.50 1.03 26.02
C ALA A 67 -2.98 -0.42 25.99
N SER A 68 -3.89 -1.40 26.15
CA SER A 68 -3.58 -2.82 26.03
C SER A 68 -3.50 -3.35 24.59
N MET A 69 -3.78 -2.49 23.59
CA MET A 69 -3.71 -2.83 22.15
C MET A 69 -2.31 -2.56 21.57
N ASP A 70 -1.88 -3.35 20.59
CA ASP A 70 -0.66 -3.07 19.81
C ASP A 70 -0.94 -2.09 18.67
N VAL A 71 -2.14 -2.14 18.09
CA VAL A 71 -2.62 -1.25 17.02
C VAL A 71 -4.06 -0.84 17.33
N ILE A 72 -4.42 0.40 17.05
CA ILE A 72 -5.81 0.87 17.05
C ILE A 72 -6.13 1.41 15.66
N VAL A 73 -7.20 0.88 15.04
CA VAL A 73 -7.78 1.38 13.80
C VAL A 73 -9.10 2.07 14.13
N THR A 74 -9.18 3.38 13.91
CA THR A 74 -10.37 4.17 14.22
C THR A 74 -10.99 4.83 12.98
N CYS A 75 -12.31 4.69 12.89
CA CYS A 75 -13.19 5.37 11.93
C CYS A 75 -14.23 6.24 12.65
N GLN A 76 -14.02 6.55 13.94
CA GLN A 76 -15.02 7.22 14.79
C GLN A 76 -15.17 8.72 14.48
N GLY A 77 -14.09 9.36 14.01
CA GLY A 77 -14.08 10.77 13.63
C GLY A 77 -13.27 11.67 14.55
N GLY A 78 -13.10 12.92 14.13
CA GLY A 78 -12.10 13.83 14.71
C GLY A 78 -12.32 14.21 16.17
N ASP A 79 -13.58 14.30 16.63
CA ASP A 79 -13.90 14.62 18.02
C ASP A 79 -13.45 13.51 18.97
N TYR A 80 -13.61 12.24 18.56
CA TYR A 80 -13.12 11.09 19.30
C TYR A 80 -11.59 11.12 19.39
N THR A 81 -10.91 11.31 18.26
CA THR A 81 -9.45 11.40 18.22
C THR A 81 -8.94 12.50 19.15
N LYS A 82 -9.51 13.71 19.09
CA LYS A 82 -9.12 14.83 19.97
C LYS A 82 -9.35 14.55 21.46
N ALA A 83 -10.38 13.78 21.79
CA ALA A 83 -10.73 13.46 23.17
C ALA A 83 -9.89 12.32 23.78
N VAL A 84 -9.50 11.33 22.97
CA VAL A 84 -8.90 10.07 23.44
C VAL A 84 -7.41 9.98 23.13
N PHE A 85 -6.98 10.34 21.92
CA PHE A 85 -5.60 10.15 21.48
C PHE A 85 -4.57 10.83 22.40
N PRO A 86 -4.73 12.12 22.80
CA PRO A 86 -3.77 12.76 23.69
C PRO A 86 -3.64 12.06 25.05
N LYS A 87 -4.76 11.60 25.62
CA LYS A 87 -4.79 10.90 26.91
C LYS A 87 -4.08 9.55 26.81
N LEU A 88 -4.32 8.82 25.72
CA LEU A 88 -3.72 7.52 25.47
C LEU A 88 -2.20 7.62 25.30
N ARG A 89 -1.72 8.61 24.52
CA ARG A 89 -0.28 8.89 24.37
C ARG A 89 0.34 9.36 25.69
N GLN A 90 -0.35 10.20 26.47
CA GLN A 90 0.10 10.66 27.79
C GLN A 90 0.20 9.52 28.83
N ALA A 91 -0.66 8.51 28.73
CA ALA A 91 -0.61 7.30 29.55
C ALA A 91 0.59 6.38 29.20
N GLY A 92 1.42 6.75 28.21
CA GLY A 92 2.63 6.03 27.83
C GLY A 92 2.43 4.98 26.75
N TRP A 93 1.24 4.90 26.12
CA TRP A 93 0.97 3.93 25.07
C TRP A 93 1.85 4.13 23.84
N LYS A 94 2.54 3.06 23.42
CA LYS A 94 3.49 3.02 22.29
C LYS A 94 3.00 2.16 21.10
N GLY A 95 1.71 1.85 21.04
CA GLY A 95 1.12 1.15 19.90
C GLY A 95 0.87 2.06 18.70
N TYR A 96 0.52 1.46 17.57
CA TYR A 96 0.24 2.17 16.32
C TYR A 96 -1.18 2.73 16.29
N TRP A 97 -1.32 4.00 15.90
CA TRP A 97 -2.62 4.65 15.72
C TRP A 97 -2.91 4.84 14.23
N ILE A 98 -3.94 4.16 13.74
CA ILE A 98 -4.42 4.25 12.37
C ILE A 98 -5.78 4.96 12.37
N ASP A 99 -5.91 6.09 11.66
CA ASP A 99 -7.09 6.96 11.79
C ASP A 99 -7.63 7.47 10.45
N ALA A 100 -8.95 7.41 10.26
CA ALA A 100 -9.63 8.07 9.13
C ALA A 100 -9.71 9.60 9.28
N ALA A 101 -9.68 10.10 10.51
CA ALA A 101 -10.00 11.48 10.82
C ALA A 101 -8.87 12.44 10.44
N SER A 102 -9.25 13.66 10.04
CA SER A 102 -8.28 14.71 9.68
C SER A 102 -7.45 15.26 10.84
N SER A 103 -7.82 14.96 12.10
CA SER A 103 -7.32 15.64 13.30
C SER A 103 -5.79 15.63 13.45
N LEU A 104 -5.13 14.56 13.02
CA LEU A 104 -3.69 14.36 13.21
C LEU A 104 -2.88 14.48 11.90
N ARG A 105 -3.53 14.70 10.76
CA ARG A 105 -2.87 14.64 9.43
C ARG A 105 -1.65 15.55 9.33
N MET A 106 -1.71 16.73 9.94
CA MET A 106 -0.65 17.74 9.84
C MET A 106 0.32 17.74 11.01
N GLU A 107 0.14 16.88 12.02
CA GLU A 107 1.09 16.75 13.13
C GLU A 107 2.44 16.21 12.65
N ASP A 108 3.55 16.73 13.17
CA ASP A 108 4.91 16.40 12.72
C ASP A 108 5.26 14.91 12.91
N ASP A 109 4.67 14.28 13.93
CA ASP A 109 4.87 12.86 14.23
C ASP A 109 3.92 11.92 13.48
N SER A 110 2.99 12.48 12.71
CA SER A 110 2.01 11.72 11.93
C SER A 110 2.35 11.66 10.44
N ILE A 111 2.11 10.48 9.85
CA ILE A 111 2.27 10.22 8.43
C ILE A 111 0.90 10.10 7.78
N ILE A 112 0.71 10.73 6.62
CA ILE A 112 -0.51 10.53 5.83
C ILE A 112 -0.28 9.32 4.91
N VAL A 113 -1.12 8.29 5.02
CA VAL A 113 -0.91 7.00 4.34
C VAL A 113 -1.70 6.90 3.04
N LEU A 114 -0.99 6.53 1.97
CA LEU A 114 -1.53 6.14 0.67
C LEU A 114 -0.48 5.28 -0.04
N ASP A 115 -0.30 4.04 0.43
CA ASP A 115 0.85 3.20 0.08
C ASP A 115 1.10 2.99 -1.42
N PRO A 116 0.11 2.97 -2.34
CA PRO A 116 0.41 2.88 -3.78
C PRO A 116 1.14 4.12 -4.33
N VAL A 117 1.16 5.21 -3.56
CA VAL A 117 1.77 6.48 -3.91
C VAL A 117 3.01 6.77 -3.07
N ASN A 118 3.00 6.45 -1.77
CA ASN A 118 4.05 6.86 -0.83
C ASN A 118 4.57 5.75 0.08
N ARG A 119 4.69 4.52 -0.43
CA ARG A 119 5.21 3.38 0.35
C ARG A 119 6.59 3.65 0.95
N ASP A 120 7.47 4.30 0.20
CA ASP A 120 8.80 4.73 0.64
C ASP A 120 8.75 5.66 1.86
N VAL A 121 7.83 6.63 1.87
CA VAL A 121 7.62 7.54 3.01
C VAL A 121 7.11 6.78 4.24
N ILE A 122 6.18 5.84 4.05
CA ILE A 122 5.64 5.01 5.12
C ILE A 122 6.74 4.14 5.73
N ASP A 123 7.53 3.46 4.89
CA ASP A 123 8.58 2.56 5.34
C ASP A 123 9.70 3.32 6.07
N GLN A 124 10.12 4.49 5.54
CA GLN A 124 11.08 5.35 6.21
C GLN A 124 10.57 5.82 7.59
N ALA A 125 9.28 6.15 7.70
CA ALA A 125 8.70 6.57 8.96
C ALA A 125 8.63 5.42 9.99
N LEU A 126 8.32 4.20 9.54
CA LEU A 126 8.37 3.01 10.40
C LEU A 126 9.79 2.74 10.90
N ASP A 127 10.81 2.90 10.05
CA ASP A 127 12.22 2.76 10.40
C ASP A 127 12.65 3.80 11.46
N GLN A 128 12.09 5.01 11.37
CA GLN A 128 12.28 6.09 12.35
C GLN A 128 11.45 5.90 13.64
N GLY A 129 10.63 4.85 13.71
CA GLY A 129 9.79 4.56 14.88
C GLY A 129 8.56 5.46 15.01
N LYS A 130 8.06 6.05 13.92
CA LYS A 130 6.77 6.76 13.91
C LYS A 130 5.64 5.77 14.15
N LEU A 131 4.62 6.22 14.87
CA LEU A 131 3.52 5.37 15.37
C LEU A 131 2.14 5.81 14.87
N ASP A 132 2.03 6.99 14.25
CA ASP A 132 0.76 7.61 13.90
C ASP A 132 0.59 7.67 12.38
N PHE A 133 -0.40 6.95 11.85
CA PHE A 133 -0.62 6.73 10.43
C PHE A 133 -2.06 7.08 10.04
N ILE A 134 -2.24 8.17 9.31
CA ILE A 134 -3.54 8.83 9.14
C ILE A 134 -3.98 8.77 7.68
N GLY A 135 -5.22 8.34 7.42
CA GLY A 135 -5.79 8.38 6.08
C GLY A 135 -5.94 9.83 5.58
N GLY A 136 -5.53 10.08 4.34
CA GLY A 136 -5.66 11.39 3.69
C GLY A 136 -7.10 11.81 3.39
N ASN A 137 -7.29 13.05 2.96
CA ASN A 137 -8.55 13.56 2.46
C ASN A 137 -8.94 12.82 1.17
N CYS A 138 -10.23 12.53 1.02
CA CYS A 138 -10.75 11.78 -0.12
C CYS A 138 -10.41 12.40 -1.48
N THR A 139 -10.43 13.73 -1.63
CA THR A 139 -10.07 14.37 -2.90
C THR A 139 -8.60 14.16 -3.22
N VAL A 140 -7.73 14.32 -2.23
CA VAL A 140 -6.27 14.16 -2.35
C VAL A 140 -5.92 12.71 -2.66
N SER A 141 -6.45 11.76 -1.90
CA SER A 141 -6.18 10.33 -2.11
C SER A 141 -6.59 9.90 -3.52
N LEU A 142 -7.81 10.26 -3.96
CA LEU A 142 -8.30 9.89 -5.29
C LEU A 142 -7.54 10.58 -6.43
N MET A 143 -7.11 11.84 -6.24
CA MET A 143 -6.28 12.55 -7.21
C MET A 143 -4.90 11.89 -7.34
N LEU A 144 -4.26 11.55 -6.22
CA LEU A 144 -2.93 10.94 -6.22
C LEU A 144 -2.97 9.48 -6.69
N MET A 145 -4.02 8.72 -6.41
CA MET A 145 -4.21 7.40 -7.01
C MET A 145 -4.30 7.48 -8.54
N ALA A 146 -4.92 8.54 -9.08
CA ALA A 146 -5.07 8.74 -10.51
C ALA A 146 -3.82 9.33 -11.19
N LEU A 147 -3.09 10.21 -10.51
CA LEU A 147 -1.97 10.99 -11.09
C LEU A 147 -0.59 10.63 -10.53
N GLY A 148 -0.49 9.65 -9.62
CA GLY A 148 0.71 9.36 -8.83
C GLY A 148 1.98 9.21 -9.66
N GLY A 149 1.90 8.57 -10.84
CA GLY A 149 3.03 8.42 -11.75
C GLY A 149 3.64 9.76 -12.20
N LEU A 150 2.82 10.77 -12.49
CA LEU A 150 3.33 12.09 -12.90
C LEU A 150 4.03 12.82 -11.75
N PHE A 151 3.56 12.64 -10.52
CA PHE A 151 4.21 13.21 -9.34
C PHE A 151 5.51 12.47 -9.01
N LYS A 152 5.53 11.13 -9.13
CA LYS A 152 6.71 10.29 -8.92
C LYS A 152 7.85 10.65 -9.88
N ASP A 153 7.52 10.93 -11.15
CA ASP A 153 8.49 11.32 -12.17
C ASP A 153 8.84 12.82 -12.14
N ASP A 154 8.41 13.55 -11.10
CA ASP A 154 8.60 15.00 -10.92
C ASP A 154 8.14 15.84 -12.13
N LEU A 155 7.11 15.39 -12.85
CA LEU A 155 6.63 16.06 -14.07
C LEU A 155 5.67 17.22 -13.78
N VAL A 156 5.06 17.26 -12.59
CA VAL A 156 4.03 18.25 -12.25
C VAL A 156 4.66 19.53 -11.71
N GLU A 157 4.35 20.65 -12.35
CA GLU A 157 4.69 22.00 -11.88
C GLU A 157 3.61 22.54 -10.93
N TRP A 158 2.34 22.44 -11.31
CA TRP A 158 1.17 22.74 -10.48
C TRP A 158 -0.10 22.06 -10.99
N VAL A 159 -1.11 21.94 -10.11
CA VAL A 159 -2.44 21.40 -10.45
C VAL A 159 -3.54 22.38 -10.02
N SER A 160 -4.49 22.63 -10.92
CA SER A 160 -5.78 23.24 -10.59
C SER A 160 -6.87 22.18 -10.66
N ALA A 161 -7.58 21.95 -9.55
CA ALA A 161 -8.57 20.90 -9.39
C ALA A 161 -9.99 21.46 -9.17
N MET A 162 -10.88 21.20 -10.12
CA MET A 162 -12.31 21.51 -10.00
C MET A 162 -13.05 20.21 -9.67
N THR A 163 -13.56 20.12 -8.44
CA THR A 163 -14.09 18.84 -7.93
C THR A 163 -15.60 18.77 -8.01
N TYR A 164 -16.11 17.55 -8.16
CA TYR A 164 -17.52 17.17 -8.18
C TYR A 164 -17.72 16.12 -7.10
N GLN A 165 -17.90 16.57 -5.87
CA GLN A 165 -17.90 15.70 -4.71
C GLN A 165 -19.30 15.18 -4.38
N ALA A 166 -19.35 13.89 -4.03
CA ALA A 166 -20.56 13.18 -3.62
C ALA A 166 -21.03 13.51 -2.20
N ALA A 167 -22.28 13.17 -1.90
CA ALA A 167 -22.92 13.38 -0.59
C ALA A 167 -22.29 12.55 0.54
N SER A 168 -21.71 11.37 0.25
CA SER A 168 -21.08 10.52 1.26
C SER A 168 -19.97 11.22 2.06
N GLY A 169 -19.25 12.16 1.44
CA GLY A 169 -18.21 12.94 2.10
C GLY A 169 -18.73 13.83 3.24
N ALA A 170 -20.02 14.17 3.25
CA ALA A 170 -20.67 14.91 4.34
C ALA A 170 -21.31 13.99 5.39
N GLY A 171 -21.58 12.72 5.04
CA GLY A 171 -22.10 11.72 5.97
C GLY A 171 -23.34 10.97 5.49
N ALA A 172 -23.74 9.94 6.23
CA ALA A 172 -24.86 9.07 5.87
C ALA A 172 -26.23 9.80 5.89
N ARG A 173 -26.40 10.80 6.76
CA ARG A 173 -27.63 11.61 6.80
C ARG A 173 -27.77 12.47 5.55
N ASN A 174 -26.68 13.07 5.08
CA ASN A 174 -26.61 13.83 3.84
C ASN A 174 -26.92 12.97 2.60
N MET A 175 -26.47 11.72 2.56
CA MET A 175 -26.85 10.78 1.48
C MET A 175 -28.35 10.49 1.47
N ARG A 176 -28.97 10.33 2.64
CA ARG A 176 -30.42 10.14 2.76
C ARG A 176 -31.17 11.40 2.31
N GLU A 177 -30.73 12.57 2.78
CA GLU A 177 -31.29 13.86 2.36
C GLU A 177 -31.26 14.06 0.85
N LEU A 178 -30.15 13.72 0.19
CA LEU A 178 -30.06 13.79 -1.27
C LEU A 178 -31.15 12.94 -1.97
N ILE A 179 -31.34 11.70 -1.53
CA ILE A 179 -32.37 10.81 -2.10
C ILE A 179 -33.77 11.35 -1.82
N THR A 180 -34.01 11.84 -0.60
CA THR A 180 -35.29 12.48 -0.23
C THR A 180 -35.59 13.68 -1.11
N GLN A 181 -34.62 14.58 -1.32
CA GLN A 181 -34.75 15.73 -2.21
C GLN A 181 -35.07 15.30 -3.66
N MET A 182 -34.41 14.25 -4.18
CA MET A 182 -34.74 13.71 -5.51
C MET A 182 -36.19 13.21 -5.60
N GLY A 183 -36.69 12.58 -4.52
CA GLY A 183 -38.09 12.17 -4.39
C GLY A 183 -39.06 13.35 -4.42
N GLN A 184 -38.81 14.37 -3.58
CA GLN A 184 -39.64 15.59 -3.52
C GLN A 184 -39.72 16.30 -4.87
N ILE A 185 -38.60 16.41 -5.60
CA ILE A 185 -38.58 16.99 -6.96
C ILE A 185 -39.48 16.17 -7.89
N LYS A 186 -39.30 14.85 -7.96
CA LYS A 186 -40.10 13.98 -8.84
C LYS A 186 -41.59 14.08 -8.51
N GLU A 187 -41.94 14.03 -7.23
CA GLU A 187 -43.33 14.06 -6.75
C GLU A 187 -44.04 15.35 -7.14
N SER A 188 -43.33 16.49 -7.13
CA SER A 188 -43.92 17.81 -7.47
C SER A 188 -44.43 17.94 -8.90
N VAL A 189 -43.90 17.14 -9.83
CA VAL A 189 -44.21 17.22 -11.27
C VAL A 189 -44.62 15.86 -11.85
N ALA A 190 -45.02 14.91 -10.99
CA ALA A 190 -45.26 13.53 -11.41
C ALA A 190 -46.40 13.40 -12.44
N SER A 191 -47.45 14.21 -12.34
CA SER A 191 -48.56 14.18 -13.31
C SER A 191 -48.13 14.70 -14.68
N GLN A 192 -47.39 15.81 -14.72
CA GLN A 192 -46.85 16.37 -15.96
C GLN A 192 -45.83 15.43 -16.61
N LEU A 193 -44.92 14.82 -15.82
CA LEU A 193 -43.94 13.85 -16.35
C LEU A 193 -44.59 12.63 -17.03
N ASN A 194 -45.78 12.23 -16.59
CA ASN A 194 -46.52 11.12 -17.19
C ASN A 194 -47.34 11.52 -18.42
N ASP A 195 -47.45 12.83 -18.71
CA ASP A 195 -48.14 13.36 -19.87
C ASP A 195 -47.12 13.86 -20.92
N PRO A 196 -46.94 13.15 -22.06
CA PRO A 196 -46.02 13.57 -23.10
C PRO A 196 -46.44 14.88 -23.80
N ALA A 197 -47.68 15.35 -23.61
CA ALA A 197 -48.16 16.62 -24.13
C ALA A 197 -47.91 17.81 -23.17
N SER A 198 -47.45 17.54 -21.93
CA SER A 198 -47.17 18.60 -20.96
C SER A 198 -46.05 19.53 -21.42
N ALA A 199 -46.16 20.82 -21.08
CA ALA A 199 -45.15 21.79 -21.43
C ALA A 199 -43.94 21.67 -20.49
N ILE A 200 -42.75 21.53 -21.06
CA ILE A 200 -41.52 21.37 -20.27
C ILE A 200 -41.22 22.58 -19.36
N LEU A 201 -41.66 23.78 -19.74
CA LEU A 201 -41.51 24.98 -18.91
C LEU A 201 -42.41 24.96 -17.67
N ASP A 202 -43.56 24.29 -17.72
CA ASP A 202 -44.43 24.12 -16.54
C ASP A 202 -43.80 23.11 -15.57
N ILE A 203 -43.14 22.08 -16.11
CA ILE A 203 -42.35 21.12 -15.31
C ILE A 203 -41.17 21.84 -14.63
N ASP A 204 -40.37 22.61 -15.38
CA ASP A 204 -39.25 23.39 -14.85
C ASP A 204 -39.71 24.35 -13.73
N GLN A 205 -40.81 25.06 -13.98
CA GLN A 205 -41.40 25.97 -13.01
C GLN A 205 -41.88 25.25 -11.74
N GLY A 206 -42.46 24.05 -11.88
CA GLY A 206 -42.83 23.20 -10.75
C GLY A 206 -41.62 22.79 -9.91
N VAL A 207 -40.58 22.26 -10.56
CA VAL A 207 -39.33 21.84 -9.92
C VAL A 207 -38.68 22.99 -9.15
N ILE A 208 -38.50 24.16 -9.77
CA ILE A 208 -37.80 25.28 -9.12
C ILE A 208 -38.62 25.89 -7.96
N ASN A 209 -39.95 25.88 -8.05
CA ASN A 209 -40.81 26.32 -6.96
C ASN A 209 -40.72 25.38 -5.76
N THR A 210 -40.70 24.07 -6.00
CA THR A 210 -40.51 23.07 -4.95
C THR A 210 -39.14 23.19 -4.30
N MET A 211 -38.07 23.29 -5.07
CA MET A 211 -36.71 23.43 -4.53
C MET A 211 -36.51 24.69 -3.68
N ARG A 212 -37.25 25.77 -3.96
CA ARG A 212 -37.21 27.04 -3.20
C ARG A 212 -38.22 27.10 -2.05
N SER A 213 -39.10 26.11 -1.93
CA SER A 213 -40.11 26.09 -0.89
C SER A 213 -39.51 25.80 0.49
N ALA A 214 -40.15 26.31 1.54
CA ALA A 214 -39.73 26.03 2.91
C ALA A 214 -39.90 24.56 3.33
N GLU A 215 -40.70 23.78 2.58
CA GLU A 215 -40.95 22.36 2.83
C GLU A 215 -39.89 21.44 2.20
N PHE A 216 -38.93 22.00 1.46
CA PHE A 216 -37.86 21.22 0.83
C PHE A 216 -36.84 20.78 1.89
N THR A 217 -36.56 19.48 1.95
CA THR A 217 -35.65 18.87 2.94
C THR A 217 -34.23 19.40 2.74
N THR A 218 -33.71 20.15 3.71
CA THR A 218 -32.39 20.82 3.64
C THR A 218 -31.68 20.85 4.99
N GLU A 219 -32.09 20.00 5.94
CA GLU A 219 -31.67 20.05 7.33
C GLU A 219 -30.16 19.78 7.52
N ASN A 220 -29.55 18.95 6.66
CA ASN A 220 -28.15 18.57 6.75
C ASN A 220 -27.24 19.40 5.82
N PHE A 221 -27.67 19.75 4.60
CA PHE A 221 -26.89 20.60 3.70
C PHE A 221 -27.12 22.10 3.89
N GLY A 222 -28.22 22.50 4.52
CA GLY A 222 -28.67 23.89 4.66
C GLY A 222 -29.28 24.50 3.39
N VAL A 223 -29.06 23.88 2.22
CA VAL A 223 -29.55 24.30 0.91
C VAL A 223 -29.82 23.09 0.00
N PRO A 224 -30.61 23.23 -1.08
CA PRO A 224 -30.86 22.15 -2.03
C PRO A 224 -29.57 21.60 -2.69
N LEU A 225 -29.45 20.27 -2.77
CA LEU A 225 -28.41 19.58 -3.52
C LEU A 225 -28.96 18.84 -4.76
N ALA A 226 -30.07 18.12 -4.64
CA ALA A 226 -30.70 17.49 -5.80
C ALA A 226 -31.13 18.56 -6.81
N GLY A 227 -30.78 18.38 -8.09
CA GLY A 227 -31.03 19.37 -9.14
C GLY A 227 -30.17 20.64 -9.03
N SER A 228 -29.18 20.68 -8.12
CA SER A 228 -28.34 21.84 -7.83
C SER A 228 -26.88 21.43 -7.60
N LEU A 229 -26.07 22.36 -7.07
CA LEU A 229 -24.72 22.17 -6.58
C LEU A 229 -24.40 23.16 -5.45
N ILE A 230 -23.41 22.86 -4.61
CA ILE A 230 -22.97 23.74 -3.51
C ILE A 230 -21.47 24.04 -3.68
N PRO A 231 -21.08 25.26 -4.08
CA PRO A 231 -19.68 25.61 -4.40
C PRO A 231 -18.88 26.03 -3.15
N TRP A 232 -19.10 25.34 -2.03
CA TRP A 232 -18.35 25.54 -0.80
C TRP A 232 -18.42 24.26 0.04
N ILE A 233 -17.27 23.73 0.45
CA ILE A 233 -17.19 22.55 1.31
C ILE A 233 -16.28 22.87 2.49
N ASP A 234 -16.79 22.61 3.70
CA ASP A 234 -16.05 22.82 4.94
C ASP A 234 -15.87 24.30 5.33
N THR A 235 -15.16 24.58 6.43
CA THR A 235 -15.05 25.92 7.03
C THR A 235 -14.27 26.92 6.16
N LYS A 236 -14.61 28.21 6.26
CA LYS A 236 -13.83 29.29 5.63
C LYS A 236 -12.46 29.47 6.30
N LEU A 237 -11.43 29.76 5.50
CA LEU A 237 -10.10 30.19 5.95
C LEU A 237 -9.85 31.65 5.58
N ASP A 238 -8.86 32.27 6.24
CA ASP A 238 -8.50 33.69 6.03
C ASP A 238 -7.97 33.97 4.62
N SER A 239 -7.37 32.97 3.95
CA SER A 239 -6.90 33.07 2.56
C SER A 239 -8.03 33.25 1.53
N GLY A 240 -9.28 33.02 1.93
CA GLY A 240 -10.44 32.97 1.04
C GLY A 240 -10.78 31.57 0.55
N GLN A 241 -9.88 30.59 0.74
CA GLN A 241 -10.18 29.17 0.50
C GLN A 241 -11.16 28.64 1.55
N SER A 242 -11.89 27.61 1.16
CA SER A 242 -12.48 26.66 2.09
C SER A 242 -11.42 25.69 2.62
N ARG A 243 -11.67 25.07 3.78
CA ARG A 243 -10.75 24.09 4.37
C ARG A 243 -10.60 22.84 3.48
N GLU A 244 -11.59 22.51 2.66
CA GLU A 244 -11.48 21.38 1.72
C GLU A 244 -10.49 21.67 0.58
N GLU A 245 -10.47 22.89 0.05
CA GLU A 245 -9.52 23.32 -0.99
C GLU A 245 -8.10 23.36 -0.44
N TRP A 246 -7.93 23.91 0.77
CA TRP A 246 -6.62 24.00 1.43
C TRP A 246 -5.98 22.62 1.67
N LYS A 247 -6.77 21.59 2.00
CA LYS A 247 -6.27 20.21 2.16
C LYS A 247 -5.59 19.69 0.89
N GLY A 248 -6.05 20.12 -0.29
CA GLY A 248 -5.48 19.77 -1.59
C GLY A 248 -3.97 20.01 -1.64
N GLY A 249 -3.54 21.23 -1.32
CA GLY A 249 -2.12 21.59 -1.30
C GLY A 249 -1.33 20.89 -0.21
N VAL A 250 -1.77 21.01 1.05
CA VAL A 250 -0.94 20.60 2.20
C VAL A 250 -0.84 19.09 2.34
N GLU A 251 -1.93 18.35 2.11
CA GLU A 251 -1.92 16.90 2.27
C GLU A 251 -1.21 16.23 1.08
N SER A 252 -1.39 16.70 -0.16
CA SER A 252 -0.66 16.13 -1.31
C SER A 252 0.85 16.24 -1.12
N ASN A 253 1.34 17.40 -0.69
CA ASN A 253 2.78 17.60 -0.50
C ASN A 253 3.32 16.81 0.70
N LYS A 254 2.54 16.62 1.77
CA LYS A 254 2.95 15.78 2.89
C LYS A 254 2.98 14.29 2.51
N ILE A 255 1.98 13.79 1.77
CA ILE A 255 1.95 12.41 1.26
C ILE A 255 3.18 12.13 0.40
N LEU A 256 3.53 13.06 -0.51
CA LEU A 256 4.64 12.90 -1.44
C LEU A 256 6.03 13.16 -0.83
N GLY A 257 6.12 13.52 0.47
CA GLY A 257 7.41 13.86 1.11
C GLY A 257 8.03 15.18 0.61
N ARG A 258 7.22 16.09 0.06
CA ARG A 258 7.65 17.32 -0.64
C ARG A 258 7.36 18.62 0.13
N SER A 259 7.10 18.55 1.43
CA SER A 259 6.78 19.74 2.23
C SER A 259 7.85 20.85 2.16
N SER A 260 9.11 20.52 1.87
CA SER A 260 10.20 21.49 1.67
C SER A 260 10.20 22.15 0.28
N HIS A 261 9.66 21.48 -0.73
CA HIS A 261 9.60 21.94 -2.12
C HIS A 261 8.21 21.61 -2.71
N PRO A 262 7.17 22.31 -2.24
CA PRO A 262 5.79 21.93 -2.53
C PRO A 262 5.42 22.17 -3.99
N VAL A 263 4.63 21.27 -4.55
CA VAL A 263 3.88 21.47 -5.79
C VAL A 263 2.58 22.19 -5.44
N PRO A 264 2.29 23.36 -6.02
CA PRO A 264 1.00 24.04 -5.82
C PRO A 264 -0.16 23.17 -6.32
N VAL A 265 -1.12 22.91 -5.44
CA VAL A 265 -2.39 22.27 -5.74
C VAL A 265 -3.48 23.14 -5.15
N ASP A 266 -4.38 23.63 -5.98
CA ASP A 266 -5.48 24.51 -5.58
C ASP A 266 -6.69 24.32 -6.50
N GLY A 267 -7.83 24.94 -6.20
CA GLY A 267 -9.00 24.91 -7.07
C GLY A 267 -10.30 25.21 -6.33
N LEU A 268 -11.39 24.59 -6.77
CA LEU A 268 -12.71 24.77 -6.17
C LEU A 268 -13.34 23.45 -5.78
N CYS A 269 -13.81 23.37 -4.54
CA CYS A 269 -14.47 22.19 -4.01
C CYS A 269 -16.01 22.32 -4.06
N VAL A 270 -16.64 21.59 -4.98
CA VAL A 270 -18.10 21.68 -5.22
C VAL A 270 -18.79 20.36 -4.86
N ARG A 271 -19.86 20.44 -4.08
CA ARG A 271 -20.74 19.30 -3.78
C ARG A 271 -21.80 19.17 -4.88
N ILE A 272 -22.00 17.94 -5.38
CA ILE A 272 -23.02 17.61 -6.38
C ILE A 272 -23.90 16.43 -5.92
N GLY A 273 -25.02 16.21 -6.61
CA GLY A 273 -25.97 15.13 -6.35
C GLY A 273 -25.51 13.72 -6.73
N ALA A 274 -24.30 13.31 -6.33
CA ALA A 274 -23.79 11.94 -6.46
C ALA A 274 -23.77 11.23 -5.09
N MET A 275 -23.96 9.91 -5.06
CA MET A 275 -24.05 9.15 -3.81
C MET A 275 -22.69 9.04 -3.08
N ARG A 276 -21.70 8.39 -3.71
CA ARG A 276 -20.42 8.09 -3.04
C ARG A 276 -19.14 8.16 -3.88
N SER A 277 -19.20 8.56 -5.15
CA SER A 277 -17.99 8.73 -5.97
C SER A 277 -17.68 10.20 -6.22
N HIS A 278 -16.43 10.62 -5.99
CA HIS A 278 -15.96 11.95 -6.34
C HIS A 278 -15.44 11.93 -7.77
N SER A 279 -15.67 13.02 -8.51
CA SER A 279 -15.01 13.27 -9.79
C SER A 279 -14.17 14.54 -9.70
N GLN A 280 -13.12 14.65 -10.51
CA GLN A 280 -12.25 15.83 -10.53
C GLN A 280 -11.86 16.16 -11.96
N ALA A 281 -12.08 17.41 -12.37
CA ALA A 281 -11.54 17.97 -13.61
C ALA A 281 -10.26 18.74 -13.27
N LEU A 282 -9.17 18.38 -13.93
CA LEU A 282 -7.83 18.80 -13.57
C LEU A 282 -7.19 19.55 -14.73
N THR A 283 -6.65 20.73 -14.44
CA THR A 283 -5.67 21.41 -15.29
C THR A 283 -4.31 21.23 -14.66
N ILE A 284 -3.42 20.55 -15.36
CA ILE A 284 -2.10 20.18 -14.86
C ILE A 284 -1.08 20.90 -15.71
N LYS A 285 -0.22 21.72 -15.09
CA LYS A 285 0.97 22.24 -15.75
C LYS A 285 2.10 21.25 -15.53
N LEU A 286 2.66 20.77 -16.65
CA LEU A 286 3.85 19.94 -16.67
C LEU A 286 5.10 20.81 -16.72
N ARG A 287 6.20 20.33 -16.14
CA ARG A 287 7.51 21.02 -16.18
C ARG A 287 8.16 21.05 -17.57
N LYS A 288 7.70 20.17 -18.47
CA LYS A 288 8.19 20.01 -19.84
C LYS A 288 7.10 19.42 -20.72
N ASP A 289 7.27 19.57 -22.03
CA ASP A 289 6.41 18.88 -23.01
C ASP A 289 6.72 17.38 -23.04
N VAL A 290 5.81 16.58 -22.51
CA VAL A 290 5.86 15.11 -22.55
C VAL A 290 4.86 14.58 -23.57
N PRO A 291 5.24 13.67 -24.49
CA PRO A 291 4.29 13.04 -25.42
C PRO A 291 3.08 12.43 -24.70
N LEU A 292 1.89 12.52 -25.31
CA LEU A 292 0.66 12.06 -24.66
C LEU A 292 0.66 10.54 -24.39
N ALA A 293 1.22 9.75 -25.30
CA ALA A 293 1.36 8.31 -25.11
C ALA A 293 2.25 7.97 -23.89
N ASP A 294 3.30 8.74 -23.65
CA ASP A 294 4.17 8.55 -22.48
C ASP A 294 3.43 8.89 -21.19
N ILE A 295 2.65 9.98 -21.18
CA ILE A 295 1.78 10.35 -20.05
C ILE A 295 0.79 9.21 -19.75
N GLU A 296 0.13 8.66 -20.78
CA GLU A 296 -0.82 7.54 -20.62
C GLU A 296 -0.13 6.30 -20.04
N ASN A 297 1.07 5.95 -20.53
CA ASN A 297 1.85 4.83 -20.02
C ASN A 297 2.29 5.03 -18.56
N ILE A 298 2.80 6.22 -18.21
CA ILE A 298 3.20 6.57 -16.84
C ILE A 298 2.03 6.42 -15.88
N LEU A 299 0.85 6.94 -16.26
CA LEU A 299 -0.34 6.84 -15.44
C LEU A 299 -0.83 5.39 -15.31
N ALA A 300 -0.89 4.63 -16.41
CA ALA A 300 -1.36 3.25 -16.40
C ALA A 300 -0.45 2.30 -15.60
N ALA A 301 0.86 2.57 -15.56
CA ALA A 301 1.83 1.77 -14.82
C ALA A 301 2.00 2.18 -13.35
N ALA A 302 1.34 3.26 -12.90
CA ALA A 302 1.59 3.83 -11.57
C ALA A 302 1.11 2.92 -10.43
N ASN A 303 -0.01 2.22 -10.61
CA ASN A 303 -0.57 1.28 -9.63
C ASN A 303 -1.62 0.36 -10.28
N ASP A 304 -2.06 -0.67 -9.57
CA ASP A 304 -3.00 -1.68 -10.10
C ASP A 304 -4.43 -1.16 -10.34
N TRP A 305 -4.81 -0.06 -9.68
CA TRP A 305 -6.18 0.43 -9.60
C TRP A 305 -6.50 1.56 -10.58
N VAL A 306 -5.49 2.35 -10.96
CA VAL A 306 -5.65 3.38 -11.99
C VAL A 306 -5.91 2.72 -13.35
N LYS A 307 -6.88 3.27 -14.08
CA LYS A 307 -7.23 2.81 -15.43
C LYS A 307 -7.33 3.99 -16.37
N VAL A 308 -6.44 4.04 -17.36
CA VAL A 308 -6.50 5.06 -18.40
C VAL A 308 -7.67 4.76 -19.34
N VAL A 309 -8.63 5.68 -19.41
CA VAL A 309 -9.78 5.59 -20.31
C VAL A 309 -9.43 6.33 -21.60
N PRO A 310 -9.50 5.67 -22.77
CA PRO A 310 -9.27 6.33 -24.06
C PRO A 310 -10.13 7.59 -24.21
N ASN A 311 -9.56 8.65 -24.78
CA ASN A 311 -10.23 9.94 -24.93
C ASN A 311 -11.24 9.94 -26.11
N GLU A 312 -12.17 8.99 -26.07
CA GLU A 312 -13.25 8.82 -27.03
C GLU A 312 -14.60 8.94 -26.33
N ARG A 313 -15.60 9.46 -27.05
CA ARG A 313 -16.90 9.83 -26.47
C ARG A 313 -17.59 8.67 -25.77
N GLN A 314 -17.75 7.54 -26.47
CA GLN A 314 -18.57 6.42 -25.99
C GLN A 314 -17.98 5.79 -24.74
N ILE A 315 -16.71 5.38 -24.80
CA ILE A 315 -16.04 4.73 -23.67
C ILE A 315 -15.88 5.67 -22.46
N THR A 316 -15.71 6.98 -22.69
CA THR A 316 -15.74 7.96 -21.59
C THR A 316 -17.09 7.95 -20.87
N MET A 317 -18.20 7.99 -21.61
CA MET A 317 -19.55 8.01 -21.03
C MET A 317 -19.87 6.72 -20.25
N GLU A 318 -19.29 5.59 -20.65
CA GLU A 318 -19.50 4.29 -20.01
C GLU A 318 -18.58 4.05 -18.81
N GLN A 319 -17.31 4.45 -18.90
CA GLN A 319 -16.28 4.04 -17.95
C GLN A 319 -15.88 5.13 -16.95
N LEU A 320 -16.04 6.41 -17.30
CA LEU A 320 -15.52 7.55 -16.52
C LEU A 320 -16.64 8.31 -15.81
N THR A 321 -17.47 7.59 -15.04
CA THR A 321 -18.63 8.16 -14.35
C THR A 321 -18.82 7.59 -12.94
N PRO A 322 -19.48 8.33 -12.02
CA PRO A 322 -19.87 7.81 -10.72
C PRO A 322 -20.69 6.52 -10.78
N ALA A 323 -21.55 6.37 -11.79
CA ALA A 323 -22.39 5.18 -11.97
C ALA A 323 -21.57 3.91 -12.21
N LYS A 324 -20.42 4.03 -12.92
CA LYS A 324 -19.52 2.90 -13.16
C LYS A 324 -18.63 2.58 -11.96
N VAL A 325 -18.13 3.61 -11.28
CA VAL A 325 -17.03 3.48 -10.30
C VAL A 325 -17.51 3.17 -8.88
N THR A 326 -18.73 3.57 -8.54
CA THR A 326 -19.29 3.39 -7.20
C THR A 326 -19.19 1.94 -6.71
N GLY A 327 -18.61 1.75 -5.53
CA GLY A 327 -18.42 0.44 -4.89
C GLY A 327 -17.22 -0.35 -5.41
N THR A 328 -16.39 0.22 -6.30
CA THR A 328 -15.21 -0.45 -6.85
C THR A 328 -13.91 0.23 -6.40
N LEU A 329 -12.82 -0.53 -6.35
CA LEU A 329 -11.48 0.02 -6.10
C LEU A 329 -10.86 0.68 -7.34
N SER A 330 -11.54 0.69 -8.49
CA SER A 330 -11.04 1.30 -9.73
C SER A 330 -10.97 2.82 -9.60
N VAL A 331 -9.89 3.42 -10.10
CA VAL A 331 -9.70 4.87 -10.16
C VAL A 331 -9.44 5.26 -11.62
N PRO A 332 -10.46 5.29 -12.48
CA PRO A 332 -10.27 5.64 -13.88
C PRO A 332 -9.85 7.11 -14.05
N VAL A 333 -8.96 7.34 -15.01
CA VAL A 333 -8.53 8.67 -15.46
C VAL A 333 -8.63 8.72 -16.98
N GLY A 334 -9.24 9.77 -17.51
CA GLY A 334 -9.41 9.94 -18.95
C GLY A 334 -9.47 11.41 -19.32
N ARG A 335 -9.98 11.69 -20.52
CA ARG A 335 -9.98 13.05 -21.09
C ARG A 335 -8.57 13.67 -21.14
N LEU A 336 -7.57 12.80 -21.25
CA LEU A 336 -6.16 13.13 -21.40
C LEU A 336 -5.93 13.76 -22.77
N ARG A 337 -5.43 14.99 -22.77
CA ARG A 337 -5.04 15.74 -23.98
C ARG A 337 -4.26 16.98 -23.57
N LYS A 338 -3.46 17.51 -24.51
CA LYS A 338 -2.90 18.85 -24.36
C LYS A 338 -4.01 19.91 -24.47
N LEU A 339 -3.90 20.97 -23.69
CA LEU A 339 -4.82 22.11 -23.68
C LEU A 339 -4.33 23.18 -24.66
N ASN A 340 -5.24 24.07 -25.07
CA ASN A 340 -4.94 25.11 -26.05
C ASN A 340 -3.92 26.15 -25.54
N MET A 341 -3.66 26.19 -24.23
CA MET A 341 -2.66 27.06 -23.61
C MET A 341 -1.23 26.69 -24.00
N GLY A 342 -0.99 25.45 -24.43
CA GLY A 342 0.31 25.00 -24.89
C GLY A 342 0.57 23.52 -24.60
N PRO A 343 1.68 22.98 -25.13
CA PRO A 343 1.99 21.56 -25.02
C PRO A 343 2.32 21.11 -23.58
N GLU A 344 2.64 22.03 -22.67
CA GLU A 344 2.90 21.72 -21.26
C GLU A 344 1.63 21.69 -20.39
N TYR A 345 0.45 21.96 -20.95
CA TYR A 345 -0.80 21.98 -20.22
C TYR A 345 -1.61 20.72 -20.52
N LEU A 346 -1.81 19.88 -19.51
CA LEU A 346 -2.55 18.63 -19.60
C LEU A 346 -3.94 18.77 -18.97
N SER A 347 -4.95 18.31 -19.71
CA SER A 347 -6.30 18.06 -19.19
C SER A 347 -6.37 16.64 -18.64
N ALA A 348 -7.01 16.44 -17.49
CA ALA A 348 -7.41 15.12 -17.02
C ALA A 348 -8.78 15.19 -16.33
N PHE A 349 -9.52 14.09 -16.38
CA PHE A 349 -10.72 13.89 -15.59
C PHE A 349 -10.66 12.52 -14.92
N THR A 350 -10.90 12.46 -13.62
CA THR A 350 -10.85 11.21 -12.86
C THR A 350 -12.08 11.03 -11.99
N VAL A 351 -12.42 9.77 -11.69
CA VAL A 351 -13.53 9.38 -10.80
C VAL A 351 -13.01 8.33 -9.82
N GLY A 352 -13.42 8.40 -8.56
CA GLY A 352 -13.06 7.41 -7.55
C GLY A 352 -14.09 7.30 -6.43
N ASP A 353 -14.21 6.10 -5.85
CA ASP A 353 -15.12 5.87 -4.72
C ASP A 353 -14.57 6.47 -3.42
N GLN A 354 -15.34 7.37 -2.81
CA GLN A 354 -14.92 8.13 -1.64
C GLN A 354 -14.79 7.27 -0.37
N LEU A 355 -15.55 6.19 -0.24
CA LEU A 355 -15.53 5.36 0.97
C LEU A 355 -14.46 4.26 0.92
N LEU A 356 -13.92 3.95 -0.26
CA LEU A 356 -12.82 3.00 -0.45
C LEU A 356 -11.46 3.71 -0.38
N TRP A 357 -10.82 4.01 -1.51
CA TRP A 357 -9.53 4.72 -1.55
C TRP A 357 -9.57 6.10 -0.88
N GLY A 358 -10.74 6.74 -0.87
CA GLY A 358 -10.93 8.02 -0.18
C GLY A 358 -11.11 7.91 1.35
N ALA A 359 -11.19 6.70 1.92
CA ALA A 359 -11.38 6.52 3.36
C ALA A 359 -10.86 5.17 3.91
N ALA A 360 -11.53 4.05 3.64
CA ALA A 360 -11.28 2.78 4.33
C ALA A 360 -10.05 1.99 3.84
N GLU A 361 -9.81 1.97 2.53
CA GLU A 361 -8.78 1.11 1.94
C GLU A 361 -7.35 1.45 2.44
N PRO A 362 -6.94 2.72 2.55
CA PRO A 362 -5.62 3.07 3.09
C PRO A 362 -5.40 2.59 4.54
N LEU A 363 -6.46 2.58 5.37
CA LEU A 363 -6.34 2.15 6.77
C LEU A 363 -6.09 0.65 6.87
N ARG A 364 -6.87 -0.13 6.11
CA ARG A 364 -6.73 -1.58 6.00
C ARG A 364 -5.34 -1.97 5.53
N ARG A 365 -4.89 -1.32 4.45
CA ARG A 365 -3.57 -1.59 3.87
C ARG A 365 -2.44 -1.21 4.81
N MET A 366 -2.54 -0.08 5.51
CA MET A 366 -1.58 0.29 6.55
C MET A 366 -1.52 -0.76 7.67
N LEU A 367 -2.67 -1.25 8.14
CA LEU A 367 -2.70 -2.34 9.12
C LEU A 367 -1.97 -3.58 8.58
N ASN A 368 -2.23 -3.98 7.34
CA ASN A 368 -1.58 -5.13 6.73
C ASN A 368 -0.06 -4.95 6.59
N ILE A 369 0.41 -3.74 6.25
CA ILE A 369 1.85 -3.42 6.23
C ILE A 369 2.46 -3.70 7.61
N LEU A 370 1.79 -3.30 8.69
CA LEU A 370 2.25 -3.55 10.05
C LEU A 370 2.25 -5.05 10.42
N LEU A 371 1.24 -5.80 9.95
CA LEU A 371 1.10 -7.23 10.25
C LEU A 371 2.09 -8.11 9.46
N THR A 372 2.45 -7.71 8.24
CA THR A 372 3.32 -8.52 7.36
C THR A 372 4.79 -8.16 7.48
N ARG A 373 5.16 -6.89 7.75
CA ARG A 373 6.55 -6.52 7.98
C ARG A 373 7.05 -7.12 9.30
N LYS A 374 8.14 -7.88 9.22
CA LYS A 374 8.84 -8.40 10.41
C LYS A 374 10.10 -7.59 10.64
N ARG A 375 10.38 -7.23 11.88
CA ARG A 375 11.69 -6.70 12.26
C ARG A 375 12.59 -7.85 12.68
N VAL A 376 13.73 -8.01 12.01
CA VAL A 376 14.75 -9.00 12.33
C VAL A 376 16.00 -8.32 12.87
N ASP A 377 16.70 -8.97 13.79
CA ASP A 377 17.94 -8.44 14.36
C ASP A 377 19.05 -8.47 13.31
N PHE A 378 19.75 -7.34 13.11
CA PHE A 378 20.85 -7.21 12.15
C PHE A 378 21.93 -6.23 12.64
N GLY A 379 23.06 -6.75 13.08
CA GLY A 379 24.07 -5.91 13.77
C GLY A 379 23.49 -5.25 15.03
N ASP A 380 23.85 -3.99 15.27
CA ASP A 380 23.34 -3.19 16.40
C ASP A 380 21.97 -2.54 16.12
N SER A 381 21.44 -2.70 14.91
CA SER A 381 20.21 -2.05 14.43
C SER A 381 19.29 -3.07 13.75
N GLY A 382 18.21 -3.50 14.41
CA GLY A 382 17.24 -4.39 13.77
C GLY A 382 16.64 -3.77 12.50
N ILE A 383 16.57 -4.55 11.42
CA ILE A 383 16.06 -4.15 10.10
C ILE A 383 14.65 -4.69 9.88
N TRP A 384 13.85 -3.99 9.09
CA TRP A 384 12.55 -4.49 8.65
C TRP A 384 12.71 -5.32 7.38
N VAL A 385 12.02 -6.46 7.33
CA VAL A 385 11.97 -7.36 6.19
C VAL A 385 10.53 -7.60 5.79
N ASP A 386 10.30 -7.63 4.49
CA ASP A 386 9.03 -8.00 3.89
C ASP A 386 8.90 -9.52 3.77
N ASP A 387 7.66 -10.00 3.75
CA ASP A 387 7.39 -11.41 3.48
C ASP A 387 7.58 -11.69 1.99
N LEU A 388 8.61 -12.48 1.65
CA LEU A 388 8.94 -12.88 0.28
C LEU A 388 7.74 -13.50 -0.46
N THR A 389 6.83 -14.19 0.25
CA THR A 389 5.65 -14.82 -0.35
C THR A 389 4.61 -13.81 -0.86
N GLN A 390 4.69 -12.56 -0.40
CA GLN A 390 3.77 -11.47 -0.74
C GLN A 390 4.47 -10.29 -1.43
N TYR A 391 5.78 -10.37 -1.62
CA TYR A 391 6.56 -9.28 -2.19
C TYR A 391 6.40 -9.20 -3.71
N ASN A 392 6.18 -7.98 -4.22
CA ASN A 392 6.16 -7.71 -5.66
C ASN A 392 7.51 -7.13 -6.08
N PHE A 393 8.20 -7.81 -7.02
CA PHE A 393 9.51 -7.41 -7.50
C PHE A 393 9.52 -6.27 -8.53
N ALA A 394 8.38 -5.64 -8.83
CA ALA A 394 8.27 -4.58 -9.83
C ALA A 394 9.16 -3.34 -9.55
N ASP A 395 9.52 -3.11 -8.29
CA ASP A 395 10.41 -2.01 -7.87
C ASP A 395 11.88 -2.44 -7.68
N ALA A 396 12.17 -3.75 -7.76
CA ALA A 396 13.50 -4.28 -7.62
C ALA A 396 14.28 -4.19 -8.94
N THR A 397 15.54 -3.78 -8.87
CA THR A 397 16.45 -3.80 -10.03
C THR A 397 17.44 -4.97 -9.97
N LEU A 398 17.80 -5.39 -8.76
CA LEU A 398 18.73 -6.48 -8.45
C LEU A 398 18.16 -7.32 -7.31
N VAL A 399 18.13 -8.63 -7.50
CA VAL A 399 17.75 -9.62 -6.48
C VAL A 399 18.94 -10.52 -6.18
N ILE A 400 19.32 -10.59 -4.90
CA ILE A 400 20.37 -11.48 -4.41
C ILE A 400 19.73 -12.60 -3.58
N PHE A 401 19.72 -13.82 -4.10
CA PHE A 401 19.25 -14.99 -3.35
C PHE A 401 20.35 -15.51 -2.43
N ALA A 402 20.22 -15.21 -1.13
CA ALA A 402 21.03 -15.78 -0.06
C ALA A 402 20.25 -16.84 0.74
N SER A 403 19.54 -17.70 0.01
CA SER A 403 18.57 -18.68 0.51
C SER A 403 18.91 -20.11 0.04
N PRO A 404 18.29 -21.16 0.62
CA PRO A 404 18.39 -22.51 0.08
C PRO A 404 17.87 -22.60 -1.37
N ALA A 405 18.32 -23.60 -2.14
CA ALA A 405 18.09 -23.65 -3.59
C ALA A 405 16.61 -23.63 -3.99
N HIS A 406 15.75 -24.29 -3.21
CA HIS A 406 14.32 -24.37 -3.50
C HIS A 406 13.62 -23.00 -3.51
N VAL A 407 14.14 -22.01 -2.76
CA VAL A 407 13.59 -20.64 -2.76
C VAL A 407 13.91 -19.96 -4.09
N THR A 408 15.17 -20.03 -4.54
CA THR A 408 15.56 -19.52 -5.86
C THR A 408 14.72 -20.18 -6.96
N GLU A 409 14.54 -21.51 -6.90
CA GLU A 409 13.73 -22.25 -7.88
C GLU A 409 12.27 -21.81 -7.92
N GLN A 410 11.69 -21.47 -6.78
CA GLN A 410 10.32 -21.00 -6.70
C GLN A 410 10.12 -19.59 -7.29
N TYR A 411 11.08 -18.68 -7.07
CA TYR A 411 10.88 -17.25 -7.37
C TYR A 411 11.62 -16.73 -8.60
N LEU A 412 12.57 -17.50 -9.16
CA LEU A 412 13.41 -17.03 -10.27
C LEU A 412 12.60 -16.53 -11.46
N ALA A 413 11.57 -17.28 -11.89
CA ALA A 413 10.74 -16.89 -13.02
C ALA A 413 10.00 -15.57 -12.78
N VAL A 414 9.43 -15.40 -11.57
CA VAL A 414 8.70 -14.18 -11.17
C VAL A 414 9.64 -12.97 -11.19
N VAL A 415 10.85 -13.12 -10.67
CA VAL A 415 11.86 -12.06 -10.65
C VAL A 415 12.34 -11.71 -12.06
N GLN A 416 12.52 -12.70 -12.92
CA GLN A 416 12.93 -12.50 -14.32
C GLN A 416 11.85 -11.81 -15.15
N GLU A 417 10.57 -12.13 -14.93
CA GLU A 417 9.44 -11.45 -15.59
C GLU A 417 9.39 -9.96 -15.25
N GLN A 418 9.77 -9.58 -14.04
CA GLN A 418 9.88 -8.17 -13.62
C GLN A 418 11.17 -7.49 -14.14
N GLY A 419 12.00 -8.20 -14.91
CA GLY A 419 13.19 -7.65 -15.56
C GLY A 419 14.38 -7.40 -14.62
N CYS A 420 14.35 -7.95 -13.41
CA CYS A 420 15.43 -7.82 -12.42
C CYS A 420 16.71 -8.53 -12.87
N LEU A 421 17.87 -8.01 -12.44
CA LEU A 421 19.12 -8.77 -12.41
C LEU A 421 19.09 -9.75 -11.23
N VAL A 422 19.55 -10.98 -11.43
CA VAL A 422 19.55 -12.00 -10.36
C VAL A 422 20.97 -12.48 -10.07
N ILE A 423 21.33 -12.51 -8.79
CA ILE A 423 22.53 -13.17 -8.28
C ILE A 423 22.10 -14.26 -7.30
N ASP A 424 22.31 -15.52 -7.65
CA ASP A 424 22.07 -16.65 -6.76
C ASP A 424 23.35 -17.03 -6.03
N CYS A 425 23.39 -16.82 -4.72
CA CYS A 425 24.49 -17.21 -3.84
C CYS A 425 24.36 -18.68 -3.39
N CYS A 426 23.27 -19.37 -3.74
CA CYS A 426 23.09 -20.76 -3.38
C CYS A 426 24.13 -21.65 -4.07
N CYS A 427 24.79 -22.48 -3.27
CA CYS A 427 25.83 -23.41 -3.70
C CYS A 427 25.33 -24.86 -3.75
N GLU A 428 24.06 -25.11 -3.47
CA GLU A 428 23.44 -26.42 -3.55
C GLU A 428 23.20 -26.82 -5.01
N PRO A 429 23.27 -28.12 -5.35
CA PRO A 429 22.88 -28.60 -6.67
C PRO A 429 21.42 -28.21 -6.95
N SER A 430 21.18 -27.55 -8.07
CA SER A 430 19.85 -27.14 -8.51
C SER A 430 19.67 -27.53 -9.96
N MET A 431 18.43 -27.88 -10.30
CA MET A 431 18.08 -28.38 -11.64
C MET A 431 18.03 -27.26 -12.69
N LEU A 432 18.19 -26.00 -12.27
CA LEU A 432 18.14 -24.84 -13.15
C LEU A 432 19.47 -24.67 -13.90
N PRO A 433 19.44 -24.56 -15.25
CA PRO A 433 20.62 -24.27 -16.05
C PRO A 433 20.95 -22.78 -15.89
N MET A 434 21.70 -22.44 -14.84
CA MET A 434 22.20 -21.08 -14.64
C MET A 434 23.68 -21.00 -15.01
N PRO A 435 24.09 -19.96 -15.74
CA PRO A 435 25.50 -19.73 -16.05
C PRO A 435 26.27 -19.53 -14.74
N LEU A 436 27.37 -20.27 -14.61
CA LEU A 436 28.28 -20.15 -13.48
C LEU A 436 29.17 -18.93 -13.69
N GLY A 437 29.17 -18.00 -12.73
CA GLY A 437 30.13 -16.90 -12.72
C GLY A 437 31.56 -17.45 -12.68
N SER A 438 32.32 -17.27 -13.75
CA SER A 438 33.73 -17.71 -13.80
C SER A 438 34.62 -16.82 -12.92
N ALA A 439 35.84 -17.28 -12.61
CA ALA A 439 36.89 -16.47 -11.98
C ALA A 439 37.33 -15.35 -12.95
N GLY A 440 36.55 -14.27 -12.98
CA GLY A 440 36.61 -13.20 -13.96
C GLY A 440 35.19 -12.64 -14.17
N ILE A 441 34.68 -11.91 -13.17
CA ILE A 441 33.35 -11.27 -13.19
C ILE A 441 33.22 -10.29 -14.38
N GLU A 442 34.34 -9.87 -14.97
CA GLU A 442 34.41 -8.94 -16.10
C GLU A 442 33.68 -9.45 -17.35
N ASN A 443 33.70 -10.77 -17.65
CA ASN A 443 33.07 -11.30 -18.88
C ASN A 443 31.60 -11.73 -18.72
N ALA A 444 31.14 -12.08 -17.52
CA ALA A 444 29.74 -12.49 -17.31
C ALA A 444 28.76 -11.29 -17.38
N VAL A 445 29.26 -10.08 -17.08
CA VAL A 445 28.50 -8.84 -17.18
C VAL A 445 28.38 -8.37 -18.65
N GLU A 446 29.32 -8.75 -19.52
CA GLU A 446 29.33 -8.37 -20.94
C GLU A 446 28.39 -9.22 -21.82
N THR A 447 27.99 -10.43 -21.39
CA THR A 447 27.18 -11.37 -22.20
C THR A 447 25.66 -11.33 -21.98
N LEU A 448 25.11 -10.33 -21.28
CA LEU A 448 23.66 -10.11 -21.14
C LEU A 448 22.86 -11.28 -20.50
N GLU A 449 23.47 -12.10 -19.66
CA GLU A 449 22.71 -13.04 -18.83
C GLU A 449 22.22 -12.29 -17.58
N ARG A 450 20.91 -11.97 -17.53
CA ARG A 450 20.26 -11.28 -16.39
C ARG A 450 20.19 -12.13 -15.12
N THR A 451 20.87 -13.26 -15.07
CA THR A 451 20.85 -14.20 -13.96
C THR A 451 22.19 -14.90 -13.88
N VAL A 452 22.87 -14.80 -12.73
CA VAL A 452 24.18 -15.40 -12.48
C VAL A 452 24.13 -16.22 -11.20
N ARG A 453 24.65 -17.45 -11.23
CA ARG A 453 24.89 -18.24 -10.02
C ARG A 453 26.36 -18.13 -9.61
N LEU A 454 26.59 -17.89 -8.32
CA LEU A 454 27.94 -17.93 -7.78
C LEU A 454 28.41 -19.38 -7.68
N PRO A 455 29.66 -19.68 -8.10
CA PRO A 455 30.21 -21.02 -7.97
C PRO A 455 30.40 -21.37 -6.49
N HIS A 456 30.39 -22.67 -6.20
CA HIS A 456 30.70 -23.17 -4.86
C HIS A 456 32.05 -22.59 -4.37
N PRO A 457 32.20 -22.17 -3.09
CA PRO A 457 33.40 -21.47 -2.61
C PRO A 457 34.73 -22.19 -2.88
N LEU A 458 34.70 -23.53 -2.87
CA LEU A 458 35.85 -24.36 -3.27
C LEU A 458 36.21 -24.22 -4.75
N ALA A 459 35.22 -24.26 -5.64
CA ALA A 459 35.44 -24.11 -7.07
C ALA A 459 35.95 -22.69 -7.39
N PHE A 460 35.43 -21.67 -6.68
CA PHE A 460 35.91 -20.30 -6.81
C PHE A 460 37.39 -20.16 -6.41
N SER A 461 37.75 -20.68 -5.23
CA SER A 461 39.11 -20.60 -4.69
C SER A 461 40.13 -21.37 -5.54
N LEU A 462 39.77 -22.59 -5.96
CA LEU A 462 40.61 -23.39 -6.86
C LEU A 462 40.70 -22.77 -8.25
N GLY A 463 39.60 -22.23 -8.77
CA GLY A 463 39.53 -21.57 -10.07
C GLY A 463 40.49 -20.40 -10.17
N GLN A 464 40.58 -19.53 -9.16
CA GLN A 464 41.55 -18.43 -9.15
C GLN A 464 42.99 -18.93 -9.20
N LEU A 465 43.30 -19.98 -8.44
CA LEU A 465 44.65 -20.56 -8.40
C LEU A 465 45.02 -21.21 -9.74
N VAL A 466 44.10 -21.97 -10.33
CA VAL A 466 44.27 -22.56 -11.66
C VAL A 466 44.41 -21.46 -12.72
N ASN A 467 43.66 -20.38 -12.62
CA ASN A 467 43.68 -19.28 -13.58
C ASN A 467 45.04 -18.57 -13.63
N VAL A 468 45.73 -18.43 -12.50
CA VAL A 468 47.11 -17.88 -12.47
C VAL A 468 48.11 -18.86 -13.08
N LEU A 469 47.89 -20.16 -12.90
CA LEU A 469 48.83 -21.19 -13.35
C LEU A 469 48.65 -21.56 -14.83
N LYS A 470 47.47 -21.31 -15.42
CA LYS A 470 47.16 -21.68 -16.81
C LYS A 470 48.01 -20.93 -17.84
N ASP A 471 48.35 -19.67 -17.58
CA ASP A 471 49.02 -18.79 -18.53
C ASP A 471 50.55 -18.95 -18.51
N GLY A 472 51.09 -19.67 -17.52
CA GLY A 472 52.53 -19.85 -17.32
C GLY A 472 53.05 -21.30 -17.31
N ALA A 473 52.17 -22.31 -17.21
CA ALA A 473 52.60 -23.70 -17.11
C ALA A 473 51.63 -24.67 -17.82
N TYR A 474 52.18 -25.74 -18.41
CA TYR A 474 51.46 -26.90 -18.96
C TYR A 474 50.71 -27.66 -17.84
N LEU A 475 49.62 -27.10 -17.33
CA LEU A 475 48.79 -27.69 -16.29
C LEU A 475 48.05 -28.92 -16.85
N GLN A 476 48.55 -30.13 -16.60
CA GLN A 476 47.94 -31.36 -17.13
C GLN A 476 46.87 -31.95 -16.21
N ARG A 477 47.01 -31.80 -14.88
CA ARG A 477 46.07 -32.34 -13.90
C ARG A 477 46.20 -31.60 -12.57
N VAL A 478 45.06 -31.33 -11.93
CA VAL A 478 44.98 -30.85 -10.54
C VAL A 478 44.25 -31.90 -9.72
N ALA A 479 44.83 -32.27 -8.59
CA ALA A 479 44.17 -33.06 -7.55
C ALA A 479 44.12 -32.21 -6.29
N ALA A 480 42.92 -32.01 -5.75
CA ALA A 480 42.70 -31.19 -4.55
C ALA A 480 41.90 -31.97 -3.51
N THR A 481 42.27 -31.83 -2.25
CA THR A 481 41.52 -32.32 -1.10
C THR A 481 41.14 -31.11 -0.26
N ALA A 482 39.85 -30.97 0.04
CA ALA A 482 39.34 -29.85 0.80
C ALA A 482 38.78 -30.30 2.14
N MET A 483 39.13 -29.59 3.20
CA MET A 483 38.51 -29.73 4.51
C MET A 483 37.56 -28.55 4.70
N MET A 484 36.28 -28.83 4.91
CA MET A 484 35.26 -27.79 5.01
C MET A 484 34.90 -27.52 6.48
N PRO A 485 34.75 -26.25 6.86
CA PRO A 485 34.25 -25.89 8.19
C PRO A 485 32.77 -26.29 8.33
N VAL A 486 32.31 -26.55 9.55
CA VAL A 486 30.89 -26.87 9.81
C VAL A 486 29.92 -25.77 9.38
N THR A 487 30.40 -24.54 9.21
CA THR A 487 29.62 -23.40 8.69
C THR A 487 29.06 -23.66 7.29
N SER A 488 29.67 -24.57 6.52
CA SER A 488 29.17 -24.95 5.19
C SER A 488 27.77 -25.60 5.24
N ARG A 489 27.35 -26.09 6.41
CA ARG A 489 26.01 -26.65 6.67
C ARG A 489 25.08 -25.67 7.39
N GLY A 490 25.42 -24.38 7.40
CA GLY A 490 24.60 -23.31 7.93
C GLY A 490 24.58 -23.20 9.45
N GLY A 491 23.69 -22.34 9.97
CA GLY A 491 23.67 -21.94 11.38
C GLY A 491 23.34 -23.08 12.36
N ALA A 492 22.54 -24.07 11.95
CA ALA A 492 22.22 -25.22 12.79
C ALA A 492 23.46 -26.09 13.08
N ALA A 493 24.33 -26.29 12.08
CA ALA A 493 25.58 -27.02 12.24
C ALA A 493 26.56 -26.27 13.16
N MET A 494 26.60 -24.93 13.08
CA MET A 494 27.38 -24.10 14.00
C MET A 494 26.89 -24.21 15.45
N LYS A 495 25.57 -24.17 15.67
CA LYS A 495 24.97 -24.37 17.00
C LYS A 495 25.25 -25.78 17.53
N SER A 496 25.19 -26.80 16.67
CA SER A 496 25.56 -28.18 17.00
C SER A 496 27.00 -28.26 17.50
N LEU A 497 27.97 -27.75 16.71
CA LEU A 497 29.38 -27.75 17.10
C LEU A 497 29.61 -27.02 18.43
N ALA A 498 28.99 -25.85 18.61
CA ALA A 498 29.11 -25.08 19.84
C ALA A 498 28.54 -25.85 21.05
N GLY A 499 27.34 -26.43 20.91
CA GLY A 499 26.70 -27.24 21.95
C GLY A 499 27.51 -28.49 22.31
N GLU A 500 27.99 -29.23 21.32
CA GLU A 500 28.87 -30.38 21.52
C GLU A 500 30.16 -29.99 22.24
N THR A 501 30.79 -28.88 21.85
CA THR A 501 32.01 -28.36 22.48
C THR A 501 31.77 -28.01 23.95
N ILE A 502 30.68 -27.29 24.26
CA ILE A 502 30.31 -26.93 25.64
C ILE A 502 30.06 -28.19 26.48
N ASN A 503 29.30 -29.16 25.94
CA ASN A 503 28.98 -30.39 26.66
C ASN A 503 30.26 -31.18 26.99
N LEU A 504 31.13 -31.39 26.01
CA LEU A 504 32.38 -32.11 26.20
C LEU A 504 33.30 -31.43 27.22
N LEU A 505 33.46 -30.10 27.14
CA LEU A 505 34.26 -29.34 28.10
C LEU A 505 33.63 -29.31 29.51
N SER A 506 32.31 -29.56 29.61
CA SER A 506 31.59 -29.67 30.88
C SER A 506 31.51 -31.11 31.42
N GLY A 507 32.20 -32.08 30.80
CA GLY A 507 32.16 -33.49 31.20
C GLY A 507 30.85 -34.21 30.86
N LYS A 508 30.03 -33.64 29.97
CA LYS A 508 28.77 -34.23 29.49
C LYS A 508 28.97 -34.86 28.11
N PRO A 509 28.23 -35.93 27.77
CA PRO A 509 28.28 -36.50 26.43
C PRO A 509 27.79 -35.49 25.38
N PRO A 510 28.35 -35.51 24.15
CA PRO A 510 27.88 -34.66 23.06
C PRO A 510 26.52 -35.16 22.56
N GLU A 511 25.64 -34.23 22.17
CA GLU A 511 24.39 -34.57 21.52
C GLU A 511 24.64 -34.77 20.02
N LYS A 512 24.08 -35.84 19.44
CA LYS A 512 24.19 -36.09 18.00
C LYS A 512 23.29 -35.09 17.27
N GLY A 513 23.88 -34.01 16.77
CA GLY A 513 23.17 -32.99 15.99
C GLY A 513 23.17 -33.27 14.49
N VAL A 514 23.36 -32.22 13.69
CA VAL A 514 23.14 -32.19 12.22
C VAL A 514 23.96 -33.24 11.45
N PHE A 515 25.11 -33.67 11.99
CA PHE A 515 26.02 -34.60 11.33
C PHE A 515 25.82 -36.07 11.71
N GLY A 516 24.87 -36.38 12.61
CA GLY A 516 24.63 -37.75 13.08
C GLY A 516 25.77 -38.39 13.90
N CYS A 517 26.88 -37.69 14.05
CA CYS A 517 28.08 -38.07 14.81
C CYS A 517 28.69 -36.83 15.49
N GLN A 518 29.65 -37.06 16.39
CA GLN A 518 30.35 -35.97 17.08
C GLN A 518 31.28 -35.24 16.10
N VAL A 519 31.01 -33.96 15.87
CA VAL A 519 31.87 -33.10 15.05
C VAL A 519 32.87 -32.32 15.89
N ALA A 520 32.55 -32.03 17.16
CA ALA A 520 33.48 -31.36 18.05
C ALA A 520 34.78 -32.16 18.20
N PHE A 521 35.92 -31.51 17.93
CA PHE A 521 37.26 -32.10 17.97
C PHE A 521 37.51 -33.26 16.98
N ASN A 522 36.68 -33.42 15.94
CA ASN A 522 36.83 -34.47 14.93
C ASN A 522 36.87 -33.89 13.49
N VAL A 523 37.36 -34.70 12.55
CA VAL A 523 37.22 -34.47 11.10
C VAL A 523 36.33 -35.57 10.54
N ILE A 524 35.28 -35.18 9.82
CA ILE A 524 34.33 -36.12 9.22
C ILE A 524 34.73 -36.36 7.75
N PRO A 525 35.05 -37.60 7.36
CA PRO A 525 35.53 -37.90 6.01
C PRO A 525 34.44 -37.84 4.92
N GLU A 526 33.17 -38.00 5.28
CA GLU A 526 32.04 -37.93 4.34
C GLU A 526 30.87 -37.19 5.00
N PRO A 527 30.78 -35.86 4.85
CA PRO A 527 29.74 -35.07 5.48
C PRO A 527 28.42 -35.04 4.69
N ASP A 528 28.37 -35.60 3.47
CA ASP A 528 27.28 -35.49 2.50
C ASP A 528 26.69 -36.85 2.09
N VAL A 529 25.46 -36.84 1.57
CA VAL A 529 24.83 -38.05 0.99
C VAL A 529 25.58 -38.42 -0.30
N PRO A 530 26.03 -39.68 -0.47
CA PRO A 530 26.69 -40.11 -1.69
C PRO A 530 25.80 -39.84 -2.90
N ILE A 531 26.32 -39.13 -3.90
CA ILE A 531 25.64 -38.98 -5.19
C ILE A 531 25.74 -40.33 -5.91
N ALA A 532 24.65 -41.08 -5.97
CA ALA A 532 24.58 -42.28 -6.81
C ALA A 532 24.76 -41.86 -8.28
N ASN A 533 25.79 -42.40 -8.93
CA ASN A 533 26.16 -42.12 -10.33
C ASN A 533 26.73 -40.71 -10.61
N ALA A 534 27.72 -40.28 -9.84
CA ALA A 534 28.61 -39.22 -10.33
C ALA A 534 29.43 -39.75 -11.53
N GLU A 535 28.92 -39.55 -12.76
CA GLU A 535 29.70 -39.82 -13.96
C GLU A 535 30.93 -38.89 -14.00
N PRO A 536 32.10 -39.38 -14.44
CA PRO A 536 33.25 -38.51 -14.67
C PRO A 536 32.87 -37.45 -15.71
N VAL A 537 32.81 -36.19 -15.27
CA VAL A 537 32.59 -35.05 -16.17
C VAL A 537 33.81 -34.95 -17.08
N SER A 538 33.66 -35.29 -18.36
CA SER A 538 34.65 -34.93 -19.38
C SER A 538 34.57 -33.42 -19.59
N VAL A 539 35.61 -32.70 -19.17
CA VAL A 539 35.76 -31.27 -19.40
C VAL A 539 36.02 -30.99 -20.87
#